data_AF-A0A495SX60-F1
#
_entry.id   AF-A0A495SX60-F1
#
_cell.length_a   1.000
_cell.length_b   1.000
_cell.length_c   1.000
_cell.angle_alpha   90.00
_cell.angle_beta   90.00
_cell.angle_gamma   90.00
#
_symmetry.space_group_name_H-M   'P 1'
#
loop_
_entity.id
_entity.type
_entity.pdbx_description
1 polymer ?
#
loop_
_entity_poly.entity_id
_entity_poly.type
_entity_poly.pdbx_seq_one_letter_code
_entity_poly.pdbx_strand_id
1 'polypeptide(L)' 'MISDPKTNPQELPAGLVIFGSDGRAQFGWQNPETGAYYAEADGGIITDAIGAVAWHAGRVH' A
#
# COMPACT_ATOMS: atom_id res chain seq x y z
N MET A 1 2.78 -36.32 -1.22
CA MET A 1 2.51 -35.66 0.08
C MET A 1 3.83 -35.03 0.48
N ILE A 2 4.06 -33.73 0.42
CA ILE A 2 3.21 -32.56 0.67
C ILE A 2 3.46 -31.53 -0.45
N SER A 3 2.40 -30.97 -1.03
CA SER A 3 2.49 -29.77 -1.86
C SER A 3 2.04 -28.60 -0.99
N ASP A 4 2.74 -27.46 -1.14
CA ASP A 4 2.40 -26.10 -0.68
C ASP A 4 2.84 -25.71 0.76
N PRO A 5 3.39 -24.50 0.95
CA PRO A 5 2.67 -23.27 0.66
C PRO A 5 3.07 -22.67 -0.69
N LYS A 6 2.05 -22.23 -1.41
CA LYS A 6 2.14 -21.37 -2.59
C LYS A 6 2.98 -20.13 -2.28
N THR A 7 4.28 -20.20 -2.49
CA THR A 7 5.11 -19.01 -2.68
C THR A 7 4.66 -18.42 -4.01
N ASN A 8 3.67 -17.53 -4.01
CA ASN A 8 3.27 -16.78 -5.19
C ASN A 8 4.37 -15.74 -5.46
N PRO A 9 5.26 -15.90 -6.46
CA PRO A 9 6.43 -15.03 -6.63
C PRO A 9 6.10 -13.65 -7.24
N GLN A 10 4.84 -13.22 -7.15
CA GLN A 10 4.36 -12.06 -7.90
C GLN A 10 3.14 -11.40 -7.25
N GLU A 11 3.09 -11.34 -5.93
CA GLU A 11 2.34 -10.28 -5.28
C GLU A 11 3.21 -9.03 -5.42
N LEU A 12 3.00 -8.27 -6.50
CA LEU A 12 3.45 -6.88 -6.52
C LEU A 12 3.01 -6.26 -5.18
N PRO A 13 3.89 -5.53 -4.46
CA PRO A 13 3.52 -4.95 -3.19
C PRO A 13 2.19 -4.21 -3.39
N ALA A 14 1.16 -4.68 -2.68
CA ALA A 14 -0.18 -4.10 -2.76
C ALA A 14 -0.01 -2.59 -2.56
N GLY A 15 -0.35 -1.79 -3.58
CA GLY A 15 -0.29 -0.33 -3.45
C GLY A 15 -1.08 0.07 -2.21
N LEU A 16 -0.53 0.94 -1.37
CA LEU A 16 -1.27 1.38 -0.20
C LEU A 16 -2.24 2.47 -0.64
N VAL A 17 -3.49 2.37 -0.19
CA VAL A 17 -4.40 3.53 -0.17
C VAL A 17 -4.16 4.24 1.15
N ILE A 18 -3.60 5.44 1.08
CA ILE A 18 -3.26 6.28 2.23
C ILE A 18 -4.33 7.35 2.36
N PHE A 19 -4.87 7.50 3.56
CA PHE A 19 -5.88 8.49 3.90
C PHE A 19 -5.21 9.69 4.58
N GLY A 20 -5.45 10.89 4.05
CA GLY A 20 -5.09 12.14 4.71
C GLY A 20 -6.15 12.58 5.71
N SER A 21 -5.78 13.48 6.62
CA SER A 21 -6.71 14.14 7.54
C SER A 21 -7.70 15.07 6.83
N ASP A 22 -7.37 15.54 5.62
CA ASP A 22 -8.32 16.26 4.74
C ASP A 22 -9.46 15.36 4.19
N GLY A 23 -9.37 14.04 4.40
CA GLY A 23 -10.36 13.07 3.94
C GLY A 23 -10.14 12.58 2.51
N ARG A 24 -9.08 13.01 1.82
CA ARG A 24 -8.68 12.43 0.54
C ARG A 24 -7.92 11.13 0.73
N ALA A 25 -8.10 10.23 -0.23
CA ALA A 25 -7.37 8.99 -0.35
C ALA A 25 -6.45 9.05 -1.57
N GLN A 26 -5.22 8.58 -1.45
CA GLN A 26 -4.24 8.54 -2.54
C GLN A 26 -3.46 7.23 -2.50
N PHE A 27 -2.94 6.80 -3.65
CA PHE A 27 -2.04 5.65 -3.71
C PHE A 27 -0.64 6.04 -3.27
N GLY A 28 0.06 5.11 -2.62
CA GLY A 28 1.42 5.31 -2.17
C GLY A 28 2.05 4.06 -1.56
N TRP A 29 3.18 4.29 -0.90
CA TRP A 29 3.94 3.27 -0.20
C TRP A 29 4.37 3.76 1.18
N GLN A 30 4.70 2.81 2.04
CA GLN A 30 5.26 3.08 3.34
C GLN A 30 6.74 2.73 3.32
N ASN A 31 7.58 3.64 3.82
CA ASN A 31 9.00 3.40 3.94
C ASN A 31 9.25 2.50 5.17
N PRO A 32 9.79 1.27 4.99
CA PRO A 32 9.85 0.28 6.07
C PRO A 32 10.81 0.66 7.20
N GLU A 33 11.81 1.52 6.92
CA GLU A 33 12.79 1.95 7.92
C GLU A 33 12.28 3.10 8.80
N THR A 34 11.47 3.99 8.23
CA THR A 34 11.03 5.24 8.90
C THR A 34 9.55 5.23 9.26
N GLY A 35 8.77 4.30 8.71
CA GLY A 35 7.32 4.22 8.84
C GLY A 35 6.57 5.32 8.09
N ALA A 36 7.26 6.25 7.42
CA ALA A 36 6.66 7.37 6.72
C ALA A 36 5.93 6.93 5.44
N TYR A 37 4.83 7.63 5.14
CA TYR A 37 4.01 7.40 3.97
C TYR A 37 4.42 8.34 2.84
N TYR A 38 4.47 7.81 1.62
CA TYR A 38 4.89 8.54 0.42
C TYR A 38 3.85 8.38 -0.68
N ALA A 39 3.55 9.46 -1.39
CA ALA A 39 2.62 9.48 -2.50
C ALA A 39 3.21 8.81 -3.74
N GLU A 40 2.42 7.95 -4.40
CA GLU A 40 2.87 7.27 -5.61
C GLU A 40 3.06 8.22 -6.79
N ALA A 41 2.23 9.27 -6.85
CA ALA A 41 2.22 10.23 -7.96
C ALA A 41 3.54 11.00 -8.11
N ASP A 42 4.14 11.43 -7.00
CA ASP A 42 5.27 12.37 -7.01
C ASP A 42 6.42 11.94 -6.10
N GLY A 43 6.28 10.83 -5.34
CA GLY A 43 7.27 10.39 -4.35
C GLY A 43 7.42 11.33 -3.15
N GLY A 44 6.51 12.29 -2.97
CA GLY A 44 6.49 13.22 -1.84
C GLY A 44 6.00 12.55 -0.55
N ILE A 45 6.49 13.03 0.59
CA ILE A 45 6.04 12.56 1.91
C ILE A 45 4.61 13.04 2.17
N ILE A 46 3.72 12.12 2.55
CA ILE A 46 2.36 12.42 3.01
C ILE A 46 2.41 12.63 4.52
N THR A 47 2.73 13.86 4.92
CA THR A 47 2.86 14.24 6.34
C THR A 47 1.53 14.22 7.11
N ASP A 48 0.42 14.27 6.38
CA ASP A 48 -0.95 14.33 6.91
C ASP A 48 -1.64 12.95 6.94
N ALA A 49 -0.89 11.87 6.69
CA ALA A 49 -1.44 10.53 6.67
C ALA A 49 -1.98 10.12 8.04
N ILE A 50 -3.26 9.83 8.11
CA ILE A 50 -3.94 9.32 9.32
C ILE A 50 -4.03 7.78 9.32
N GLY A 51 -3.79 7.15 8.18
CA GLY A 51 -3.75 5.69 8.05
C GLY A 51 -3.55 5.23 6.62
N ALA A 52 -3.25 3.95 6.46
CA ALA A 52 -3.11 3.31 5.16
C ALA A 52 -3.71 1.90 5.18
N VAL A 53 -4.28 1.48 4.06
CA VAL A 53 -4.79 0.12 3.86
C VAL A 53 -4.17 -0.47 2.61
N ALA A 54 -3.82 -1.75 2.66
CA ALA A 54 -3.31 -2.46 1.49
C ALA A 54 -4.41 -2.61 0.44
N TRP A 55 -4.17 -2.09 -0.76
CA TRP A 55 -5.03 -2.33 -1.90
C TRP A 55 -4.73 -3.71 -2.48
N HIS A 56 -5.55 -4.68 -2.14
CA HIS A 56 -5.57 -5.95 -2.85
C HIS A 56 -6.47 -5.79 -4.07
N ALA A 57 -5.87 -5.71 -5.26
CA ALA A 57 -6.59 -5.77 -6.54
C ALA A 57 -7.14 -7.20 -6.78
N GLY A 58 -7.99 -7.68 -5.87
CA GLY A 58 -8.68 -8.96 -5.94
C GLY A 58 -10.08 -8.75 -6.45
N ARG A 59 -10.23 -8.70 -7.79
CA ARG A 59 -11.50 -8.89 -8.52
C ARG A 59 -12.60 -7.86 -8.22
N VAL A 60 -12.68 -6.83 -9.06
CA VAL A 60 -13.94 -6.12 -9.33
C VAL A 60 -15.01 -7.15 -9.71
N HIS A 61 -16.17 -7.12 -9.03
CA HIS A 61 -17.39 -7.81 -9.44
C HIS A 61 -18.29 -6.82 -10.16
#